data_AF-A0A6N8QMY2-F1
#
_entry.id   AF-A0A6N8QMY2-F1
#
_cell.length_a   1.000
_cell.length_b   1.000
_cell.length_c   1.000
_cell.angle_alpha   90.00
_cell.angle_beta   90.00
_cell.angle_gamma   90.00
#
_symmetry.space_group_name_H-M   'P 1'
#
loop_
_entity.id
_entity.type
_entity.pdbx_description
1 polymer ?
#
loop_
_entity_poly.entity_id
_entity_poly.type
_entity_poly.pdbx_seq_one_letter_code
_entity_poly.pdbx_strand_id
1 'polypeptide(L)'
;LALRTHRISYITLIAVILFFAFSFTFSISHEEAVSAFEQNISALALAAQVIPGHIIHITSTVLNIFAVLTAFFGIYLGFHEAIKGIILNLLSRIIDTKKINSRMLTLAICAFIVITLTIWVSFRVSVLVFFQLGSPLYGIVSCLIPFFLIYKVAQLEKLRGFKAWLILLYGILLCLSPLLKLIE
;
A
#
# COMPACT_ATOMS: atom_id res chain seq x y z
N LEU A 1 1.09 -9.64 25.62
CA LEU A 1 2.01 -8.52 25.29
C LEU A 1 1.75 -7.98 23.88
N ALA A 2 1.84 -8.81 22.83
CA ALA A 2 1.64 -8.42 21.42
C ALA A 2 0.35 -7.63 21.15
N LEU A 3 -0.80 -8.04 21.69
CA LEU A 3 -2.07 -7.33 21.50
C LEU A 3 -2.07 -5.90 22.05
N ARG A 4 -1.37 -5.65 23.16
CA ARG A 4 -1.25 -4.30 23.73
C ARG A 4 -0.35 -3.43 22.86
N THR A 5 0.76 -3.98 22.38
CA THR A 5 1.67 -3.29 21.45
C THR A 5 0.95 -2.91 20.17
N HIS A 6 0.24 -3.85 19.53
CA HIS A 6 -0.55 -3.55 18.33
C HIS A 6 -1.57 -2.45 18.57
N ARG A 7 -2.30 -2.49 19.69
CA ARG A 7 -3.27 -1.44 20.01
C ARG A 7 -2.62 -0.06 20.11
N ILE A 8 -1.51 0.05 20.84
CA ILE A 8 -0.79 1.33 20.98
C ILE A 8 -0.29 1.81 19.61
N SER A 9 0.33 0.93 18.83
CA SER A 9 0.81 1.26 17.48
C SER A 9 -0.33 1.76 16.58
N TYR A 10 -1.49 1.10 16.59
CA TYR A 10 -2.65 1.53 15.79
C TYR A 10 -3.21 2.88 16.26
N ILE A 11 -3.30 3.11 17.57
CA ILE A 11 -3.78 4.39 18.12
C ILE A 11 -2.83 5.52 17.69
N THR A 12 -1.52 5.31 17.85
CA THR A 12 -0.51 6.30 17.42
C THR A 12 -0.59 6.54 15.91
N LEU A 13 -0.71 5.48 15.10
CA LEU A 13 -0.81 5.58 13.65
C LEU A 13 -2.03 6.40 13.23
N ILE A 14 -3.20 6.09 13.78
CA ILE A 14 -4.45 6.81 13.48
C ILE A 14 -4.33 8.28 13.91
N ALA A 15 -3.78 8.54 15.10
CA ALA A 15 -3.63 9.90 15.61
C ALA A 15 -2.73 10.75 14.69
N VAL A 16 -1.59 10.21 14.27
CA VAL A 16 -0.65 10.91 13.37
C VAL A 16 -1.27 11.14 11.99
N ILE A 17 -1.94 10.13 11.41
CA ILE A 17 -2.57 10.25 10.09
C ILE A 17 -3.69 11.29 10.11
N LEU A 18 -4.56 11.25 11.13
CA LEU A 18 -5.66 12.20 11.24
C LEU A 18 -5.15 13.63 11.49
N PHE A 19 -4.16 13.80 12.37
CA PHE A 19 -3.56 15.11 12.62
C PHE A 19 -2.92 15.68 11.35
N PHE A 20 -2.20 14.84 10.59
CA PHE A 20 -1.65 15.22 9.29
C PHE A 20 -2.75 15.61 8.30
N ALA A 21 -3.80 14.80 8.15
CA ALA A 21 -4.90 15.08 7.23
C ALA A 21 -5.62 16.40 7.58
N PHE A 22 -5.98 16.61 8.84
CA PHE A 22 -6.62 17.86 9.28
C PHE A 22 -5.73 19.07 9.09
N SER A 23 -4.42 18.96 9.38
CA SER A 23 -3.46 20.04 9.12
C SER A 23 -3.46 20.44 7.64
N PHE A 24 -3.43 19.47 6.73
CA PHE A 24 -3.49 19.70 5.29
C PHE A 24 -4.83 20.31 4.85
N THR A 25 -5.95 19.81 5.37
CA THR A 25 -7.28 20.35 5.07
C THR A 25 -7.43 21.81 5.51
N PHE A 26 -6.81 22.22 6.61
CA PHE A 26 -6.87 23.62 7.07
C PHE A 26 -5.82 24.53 6.40
N SER A 27 -4.73 23.97 5.88
CA SER A 27 -3.62 24.75 5.32
C SER A 27 -3.71 24.98 3.82
N ILE A 28 -4.49 24.20 3.08
CA ILE A 28 -4.50 24.20 1.60
C ILE A 28 -5.89 24.57 1.08
N SER A 29 -5.94 25.40 0.05
CA SER A 29 -7.19 25.78 -0.62
C SER A 29 -7.74 24.66 -1.52
N HIS A 30 -9.04 24.73 -1.85
CA HIS A 30 -9.66 23.74 -2.73
C HIS A 30 -8.99 23.67 -4.11
N GLU A 31 -8.65 24.82 -4.70
CA GLU A 31 -8.03 24.90 -6.03
C GLU A 31 -6.64 24.26 -6.06
N GLU A 32 -5.83 24.49 -5.03
CA GLU A 32 -4.51 23.85 -4.88
C GLU A 32 -4.64 22.33 -4.72
N ALA A 33 -5.63 21.86 -3.96
CA ALA A 33 -5.88 20.44 -3.76
C ALA A 33 -6.32 19.74 -5.06
N VAL A 34 -7.18 20.37 -5.87
CA VAL A 34 -7.62 19.83 -7.17
C VAL A 34 -6.46 19.79 -8.16
N SER A 35 -5.69 20.87 -8.27
CA SER A 35 -4.49 20.91 -9.13
C SER A 35 -3.48 19.81 -8.76
N ALA A 36 -3.22 19.63 -7.46
CA ALA A 36 -2.31 18.58 -7.00
C ALA A 36 -2.81 17.16 -7.30
N PHE A 37 -4.12 16.94 -7.22
CA PHE A 37 -4.75 15.68 -7.56
C PHE A 37 -4.63 15.36 -9.05
N GLU A 38 -4.91 16.33 -9.93
CA GLU A 38 -4.73 16.19 -11.38
C GLU A 38 -3.27 15.93 -11.75
N GLN A 39 -2.35 16.65 -11.12
CA GLN A 39 -0.91 16.53 -11.36
C GLN A 39 -0.26 15.34 -10.63
N ASN A 40 -1.01 14.59 -9.82
CA ASN A 40 -0.52 13.44 -9.05
C ASN A 40 0.67 13.77 -8.13
N ILE A 41 0.64 14.96 -7.53
CA ILE A 41 1.66 15.45 -6.62
C ILE A 41 1.35 14.96 -5.20
N SER A 42 2.38 14.55 -4.46
CA SER A 42 2.20 14.12 -3.07
C SER A 42 1.87 15.31 -2.16
N ALA A 43 1.12 15.08 -1.08
CA ALA A 43 0.77 16.10 -0.11
C ALA A 43 2.01 16.85 0.43
N LEU A 44 3.09 16.14 0.76
CA LEU A 44 4.34 16.77 1.25
C LEU A 44 5.00 17.67 0.20
N ALA A 45 4.98 17.27 -1.08
CA ALA A 45 5.50 18.06 -2.18
C ALA A 45 4.62 19.30 -2.44
N LEU A 46 3.30 19.19 -2.29
CA LEU A 46 2.39 20.32 -2.36
C LEU A 46 2.62 21.31 -1.20
N ALA A 47 2.75 20.82 0.04
CA ALA A 47 3.07 21.65 1.19
C ALA A 47 4.40 22.43 1.00
N ALA A 48 5.37 21.81 0.33
CA ALA A 48 6.62 22.49 0.00
C ALA A 48 6.40 23.68 -0.94
N GLN A 49 5.45 23.60 -1.87
CA GLN A 49 5.19 24.64 -2.87
C GLN A 49 4.41 25.84 -2.30
N VAL A 50 3.52 25.60 -1.34
CA VAL A 50 2.63 26.63 -0.77
C VAL A 50 3.25 27.36 0.43
N ILE A 51 4.21 26.75 1.14
CA ILE A 51 4.84 27.38 2.32
C ILE A 51 6.08 28.18 1.90
N PRO A 52 6.13 29.50 2.14
CA PRO A 52 7.26 30.33 1.74
C PRO A 52 8.52 30.01 2.55
N GLY A 53 9.63 29.75 1.88
CA GLY A 53 10.95 29.64 2.51
C GLY A 53 11.88 28.66 1.80
N HIS A 54 13.03 29.14 1.32
CA HIS A 54 13.99 28.32 0.56
C HIS A 54 14.48 27.09 1.33
N ILE A 55 14.65 27.22 2.64
CA ILE A 55 15.05 26.11 3.53
C ILE A 55 13.95 25.03 3.57
N ILE A 56 12.67 25.43 3.59
CA ILE A 56 11.52 24.53 3.69
C ILE A 56 11.39 23.69 2.41
N HIS A 57 11.59 24.30 1.24
CA HIS A 57 11.60 23.58 -0.03
C HIS A 57 12.70 22.50 -0.09
N ILE A 58 13.93 22.85 0.31
CA ILE A 58 15.07 21.93 0.28
C ILE A 58 14.82 20.79 1.26
N THR A 59 14.49 21.11 2.52
CA THR A 59 14.25 20.09 3.55
C THR A 59 13.08 19.17 3.17
N SER A 60 11.98 19.71 2.63
CA SER A 60 10.84 18.89 2.20
C SER A 60 11.19 17.97 1.03
N THR A 61 11.93 18.47 0.03
CA THR A 61 12.37 17.65 -1.10
C THR A 61 13.26 16.50 -0.66
N VAL A 62 14.23 16.78 0.23
CA VAL A 62 15.11 15.78 0.81
C VAL A 62 14.30 14.75 1.61
N LEU A 63 13.39 15.20 2.47
CA LEU A 63 12.51 14.31 3.23
C LEU A 63 11.64 13.43 2.32
N ASN A 64 11.09 13.99 1.23
CA ASN A 64 10.28 13.25 0.27
C ASN A 64 11.09 12.14 -0.42
N ILE A 65 12.33 12.43 -0.84
CA ILE A 65 13.23 11.45 -1.46
C ILE A 65 13.53 10.32 -0.48
N PHE A 66 13.95 10.63 0.75
CA PHE A 66 14.25 9.61 1.75
C PHE A 66 13.01 8.80 2.14
N ALA A 67 11.86 9.45 2.32
CA ALA A 67 10.60 8.76 2.62
C ALA A 67 10.22 7.75 1.53
N VAL A 68 10.30 8.17 0.26
CA VAL A 68 10.02 7.29 -0.90
C VAL A 68 11.02 6.13 -0.96
N LEU A 69 12.32 6.39 -0.77
CA LEU A 69 13.35 5.34 -0.78
C LEU A 69 13.12 4.32 0.35
N THR A 70 12.87 4.78 1.57
CA THR A 70 12.62 3.88 2.72
C THR A 70 11.35 3.05 2.50
N ALA A 71 10.26 3.66 2.05
CA ALA A 71 9.02 2.94 1.73
C ALA A 71 9.23 1.93 0.59
N PHE A 72 9.97 2.33 -0.45
CA PHE A 72 10.31 1.47 -1.58
C PHE A 72 11.08 0.22 -1.11
N PHE A 73 12.16 0.38 -0.35
CA PHE A 73 12.94 -0.78 0.12
C PHE A 73 12.11 -1.70 1.03
N GLY A 74 11.27 -1.15 1.91
CA GLY A 74 10.39 -1.94 2.77
C GLY A 74 9.44 -2.84 1.97
N ILE A 75 8.77 -2.26 0.96
CA ILE A 75 7.84 -2.99 0.10
C ILE A 75 8.60 -3.96 -0.83
N TYR A 76 9.70 -3.50 -1.42
CA TYR A 76 10.53 -4.28 -2.34
C TYR A 76 11.03 -5.57 -1.69
N LEU A 77 11.55 -5.50 -0.47
CA LEU A 77 12.04 -6.69 0.24
C LEU A 77 10.92 -7.70 0.48
N GLY A 78 9.75 -7.25 0.95
CA GLY A 78 8.60 -8.13 1.14
C GLY A 78 8.09 -8.75 -0.16
N PHE A 79 8.06 -7.96 -1.24
CA PHE A 79 7.66 -8.46 -2.56
C PHE A 79 8.65 -9.47 -3.14
N HIS A 80 9.95 -9.18 -3.01
CA HIS A 80 11.02 -10.07 -3.44
C HIS A 80 10.96 -11.41 -2.70
N GLU A 81 10.76 -11.40 -1.38
CA GLU A 81 10.57 -12.62 -0.59
C GLU A 81 9.31 -13.39 -0.99
N ALA A 82 8.20 -12.70 -1.22
CA ALA A 82 6.95 -13.31 -1.65
C ALA A 82 7.10 -14.02 -3.01
N ILE A 83 7.67 -13.34 -4.03
CA ILE A 83 7.92 -13.95 -5.34
C ILE A 83 8.86 -15.14 -5.20
N LYS A 84 9.95 -15.00 -4.45
CA LYS A 84 10.92 -16.07 -4.24
C LYS A 84 10.24 -17.30 -3.61
N GLY A 85 9.39 -17.09 -2.60
CA GLY A 85 8.60 -18.15 -1.98
C GLY A 85 7.66 -18.85 -2.95
N ILE A 86 6.93 -18.08 -3.77
CA ILE A 86 6.01 -18.62 -4.79
C ILE A 86 6.78 -19.44 -5.83
N ILE A 87 7.87 -18.90 -6.39
CA ILE A 87 8.66 -19.59 -7.41
C ILE A 87 9.27 -20.86 -6.83
N LEU A 88 9.85 -20.81 -5.63
CA LEU A 88 10.44 -22.00 -5.00
C LEU A 88 9.39 -23.08 -4.74
N ASN A 89 8.20 -22.72 -4.27
CA ASN A 89 7.09 -23.65 -4.04
C ASN A 89 6.59 -24.29 -5.35
N LEU A 90 6.56 -23.53 -6.45
CA LEU A 90 6.17 -24.05 -7.76
C LEU A 90 7.26 -24.95 -8.36
N LEU A 91 8.53 -24.52 -8.28
CA LEU A 91 9.66 -25.28 -8.81
C LEU A 91 9.90 -26.57 -8.02
N SER A 92 9.73 -26.56 -6.68
CA SER A 92 9.85 -27.77 -5.86
C SER A 92 8.85 -28.85 -6.21
N ARG A 93 7.75 -28.49 -6.87
CA ARG A 93 6.73 -29.44 -7.34
C ARG A 93 7.12 -30.13 -8.65
N ILE A 94 8.09 -29.59 -9.39
CA ILE A 94 8.45 -30.02 -10.76
C ILE A 94 9.92 -30.50 -10.83
N ILE A 95 10.82 -29.88 -10.06
CA ILE A 95 12.27 -30.12 -10.08
C ILE A 95 12.78 -30.24 -8.64
N ASP A 96 13.75 -31.13 -8.43
CA ASP A 96 14.48 -31.25 -7.18
C ASP A 96 15.14 -29.93 -6.78
N THR A 97 14.76 -29.40 -5.62
CA THR A 97 15.18 -28.08 -5.11
C THR A 97 16.69 -27.93 -4.98
N LYS A 98 17.43 -29.05 -4.87
CA LYS A 98 18.90 -29.08 -4.80
C LYS A 98 19.60 -28.65 -6.10
N LYS A 99 18.92 -28.63 -7.25
CA LYS A 99 19.50 -28.17 -8.52
C LYS A 99 19.30 -26.67 -8.78
N ILE A 100 18.56 -25.96 -7.92
CA ILE A 100 18.21 -24.56 -8.14
C ILE A 100 19.33 -23.66 -7.60
N ASN A 101 19.97 -22.90 -8.49
CA ASN A 101 20.94 -21.90 -8.08
C ASN A 101 20.22 -20.69 -7.47
N SER A 102 20.26 -20.59 -6.13
CA SER A 102 19.58 -19.54 -5.36
C SER A 102 20.06 -18.13 -5.71
N ARG A 103 21.33 -17.96 -6.10
CA ARG A 103 21.89 -16.66 -6.51
C ARG A 103 21.33 -16.23 -7.86
N MET A 104 21.28 -17.13 -8.84
CA MET A 104 20.69 -16.83 -10.15
C MET A 104 19.19 -16.54 -10.03
N LEU A 105 18.46 -17.29 -9.20
CA LEU A 105 17.04 -17.04 -8.95
C LEU A 105 16.81 -15.65 -8.35
N THR A 106 17.58 -15.29 -7.33
CA THR A 106 17.49 -13.96 -6.68
C THR A 106 17.78 -12.85 -7.69
N LEU A 107 18.86 -12.99 -8.48
CA LEU A 107 19.24 -11.99 -9.49
C LEU A 107 18.20 -11.86 -10.61
N ALA A 108 17.60 -12.97 -11.03
CA ALA A 108 16.51 -12.98 -12.01
C ALA A 108 15.26 -12.27 -11.47
N ILE A 109 14.87 -12.51 -10.21
CA ILE A 109 13.74 -11.83 -9.57
C ILE A 109 14.03 -10.32 -9.46
N CYS A 110 15.22 -9.93 -9.00
CA CYS A 110 15.63 -8.53 -8.93
C CYS A 110 15.55 -7.85 -10.31
N ALA A 111 16.12 -8.49 -11.34
CA ALA A 111 16.08 -7.98 -12.72
C ALA A 111 14.65 -7.85 -13.23
N PHE A 112 13.81 -8.86 -12.98
CA PHE A 112 12.39 -8.83 -13.33
C PHE A 112 11.67 -7.64 -12.69
N ILE A 113 11.81 -7.45 -11.37
CA ILE A 113 11.18 -6.35 -10.64
C ILE A 113 11.62 -5.00 -11.21
N VAL A 114 12.93 -4.79 -11.39
CA VAL A 114 13.47 -3.53 -11.91
C VAL A 114 12.99 -3.24 -13.33
N ILE A 115 12.96 -4.25 -14.21
CA ILE A 115 12.47 -4.10 -15.59
C ILE A 115 10.98 -3.75 -15.58
N THR A 116 10.16 -4.47 -14.81
CA THR A 116 8.72 -4.19 -14.71
C THR A 116 8.45 -2.78 -14.18
N LEU A 117 9.17 -2.34 -13.14
CA LEU A 117 9.06 -0.98 -12.61
C LEU A 117 9.52 0.08 -13.63
N THR A 118 10.61 -0.18 -14.35
CA THR A 118 11.13 0.73 -15.38
C THR A 118 10.10 0.91 -16.49
N ILE A 119 9.55 -0.19 -17.00
CA ILE A 119 8.48 -0.18 -18.00
C ILE A 119 7.28 0.63 -17.48
N TRP A 120 6.86 0.37 -16.25
CA TRP A 120 5.73 1.07 -15.63
C TRP A 120 5.95 2.59 -15.56
N VAL A 121 7.13 3.03 -15.10
CA VAL A 121 7.49 4.45 -15.03
C VAL A 121 7.50 5.09 -16.42
N SER A 122 7.95 4.36 -17.45
CA SER A 122 7.93 4.86 -18.84
C SER A 122 6.52 5.14 -19.36
N PHE A 123 5.49 4.41 -18.90
CA PHE A 123 4.09 4.65 -19.29
C PHE A 123 3.45 5.87 -18.61
N ARG A 124 4.13 6.53 -17.66
CA ARG A 124 3.62 7.70 -16.91
C ARG A 124 2.20 7.52 -16.35
N VAL A 125 1.84 6.28 -15.98
CA VAL A 125 0.53 5.99 -15.40
C VAL A 125 0.45 6.66 -14.03
N SER A 126 -0.62 7.40 -13.81
CA SER A 126 -0.93 8.03 -12.53
C SER A 126 -0.96 6.99 -11.39
N VAL A 127 -0.26 7.28 -10.29
CA VAL A 127 -0.27 6.45 -9.08
C VAL A 127 -1.68 6.34 -8.50
N LEU A 128 -2.51 7.37 -8.67
CA LEU A 128 -3.89 7.36 -8.22
C LEU A 128 -4.71 6.26 -8.91
N VAL A 129 -4.57 6.09 -10.23
CA VAL A 129 -5.26 5.03 -10.97
C VAL A 129 -4.86 3.65 -10.45
N PHE A 130 -3.56 3.45 -10.13
CA PHE A 130 -3.09 2.22 -9.53
C PHE A 130 -3.73 1.97 -8.15
N PHE A 131 -3.81 2.99 -7.30
CA PHE A 131 -4.47 2.89 -5.99
C PHE A 131 -5.95 2.52 -6.13
N GLN A 132 -6.63 3.04 -7.15
CA GLN A 132 -8.03 2.76 -7.43
C GLN A 132 -8.24 1.33 -7.91
N LEU A 133 -7.47 0.88 -8.89
CA LEU A 133 -7.51 -0.51 -9.37
C LEU A 133 -7.06 -1.50 -8.29
N GLY A 134 -6.18 -1.09 -7.38
CA GLY A 134 -5.75 -1.88 -6.24
C GLY A 134 -6.78 -1.93 -5.11
N SER A 135 -7.71 -0.99 -5.02
CA SER A 135 -8.67 -0.89 -3.91
C SER A 135 -9.53 -2.15 -3.74
N PRO A 136 -10.07 -2.78 -4.81
CA PRO A 136 -10.73 -4.07 -4.69
C PRO A 136 -9.82 -5.19 -4.20
N LEU A 137 -8.55 -5.22 -4.59
CA LEU A 137 -7.60 -6.22 -4.11
C LEU A 137 -7.36 -6.07 -2.61
N TYR A 138 -7.20 -4.84 -2.11
CA TYR A 138 -7.11 -4.56 -0.68
C TYR A 138 -8.39 -4.97 0.05
N GLY A 139 -9.57 -4.65 -0.47
CA GLY A 139 -10.86 -5.10 0.10
C GLY A 139 -10.97 -6.63 0.20
N ILE A 140 -10.51 -7.34 -0.83
CA ILE A 140 -10.51 -8.80 -0.85
C ILE A 140 -9.54 -9.37 0.18
N VAL A 141 -8.28 -8.98 0.11
CA VAL A 141 -7.22 -9.58 0.94
C VAL A 141 -7.34 -9.18 2.39
N SER A 142 -7.69 -7.92 2.67
CA SER A 142 -7.74 -7.37 4.03
C SER A 142 -9.07 -7.62 4.75
N CYS A 143 -10.19 -7.78 4.02
CA CYS A 143 -11.52 -7.88 4.66
C CYS A 143 -12.27 -9.16 4.30
N LEU A 144 -12.44 -9.48 3.01
CA LEU A 144 -13.22 -10.64 2.57
C LEU A 144 -12.55 -11.97 2.99
N ILE A 145 -11.26 -12.15 2.72
CA ILE A 145 -10.53 -13.38 3.08
C ILE A 145 -10.62 -13.65 4.60
N PRO A 146 -10.29 -12.69 5.50
CA PRO A 146 -10.46 -12.88 6.94
C PRO A 146 -11.90 -13.21 7.35
N PHE A 147 -12.90 -12.59 6.72
CA PHE A 147 -14.30 -12.93 6.97
C PHE A 147 -14.59 -14.40 6.65
N PHE A 148 -14.22 -14.88 5.45
CA PHE A 148 -14.40 -16.28 5.08
C PHE A 148 -13.65 -17.23 6.02
N LEU A 149 -12.45 -16.86 6.47
CA LEU A 149 -11.68 -17.66 7.44
C LEU A 149 -12.37 -17.77 8.81
N ILE A 150 -12.97 -16.69 9.32
CA ILE A 150 -13.72 -16.71 10.60
C ILE A 150 -14.89 -17.71 10.56
N TYR A 151 -15.54 -17.85 9.41
CA TYR A 151 -16.66 -18.79 9.25
C TYR A 151 -16.21 -20.21 8.90
N LYS A 152 -15.09 -20.38 8.21
CA LYS A 152 -14.59 -21.71 7.79
C LYS A 152 -13.75 -22.42 8.86
N VAL A 153 -13.04 -21.67 9.72
CA VAL A 153 -12.07 -22.24 10.67
C VAL A 153 -12.67 -22.29 12.07
N ALA A 154 -12.81 -23.50 12.63
CA ALA A 154 -13.41 -23.75 13.95
C ALA A 154 -12.70 -22.99 15.11
N GLN A 155 -11.40 -22.71 14.96
CA GLN A 155 -10.64 -21.96 15.97
C GLN A 155 -11.01 -20.47 16.04
N LEU A 156 -11.63 -19.92 15.00
CA LEU A 156 -12.01 -18.51 14.89
C LEU A 156 -13.50 -18.28 15.18
N GLU A 157 -14.25 -19.31 15.56
CA GLU A 157 -15.69 -19.19 15.84
C GLU A 157 -16.00 -18.18 16.94
N LYS A 158 -15.09 -18.01 17.91
CA LYS A 158 -15.19 -17.00 18.97
C LYS A 158 -15.23 -15.56 18.44
N LEU A 159 -14.76 -15.32 17.21
CA LEU A 159 -14.79 -14.02 16.55
C LEU A 159 -16.01 -13.83 15.63
N ARG A 160 -16.88 -14.85 15.49
CA ARG A 160 -18.15 -14.72 14.78
C ARG A 160 -19.07 -13.75 15.53
N GLY A 161 -19.80 -12.95 14.76
CA GLY A 161 -20.75 -11.97 15.29
C GLY A 161 -20.82 -10.71 14.44
N PHE A 162 -21.47 -9.67 14.98
CA PHE A 162 -21.73 -8.42 14.28
C PHE A 162 -20.46 -7.76 13.70
N LYS A 163 -19.34 -7.84 14.44
CA LYS A 163 -18.05 -7.29 13.99
C LYS A 163 -17.53 -7.94 12.70
N ALA A 164 -17.73 -9.24 12.52
CA ALA A 164 -17.34 -9.92 11.28
C ALA A 164 -18.19 -9.44 10.10
N TRP A 165 -19.49 -9.23 10.32
CA TRP A 165 -20.40 -8.71 9.29
C TRP A 165 -20.07 -7.26 8.90
N LEU A 166 -19.64 -6.43 9.85
CA LEU A 166 -19.10 -5.10 9.55
C LEU A 166 -17.85 -5.18 8.67
N ILE A 167 -16.92 -6.11 8.94
CA ILE A 167 -15.73 -6.30 8.10
C ILE A 167 -16.12 -6.68 6.66
N LEU A 168 -17.12 -7.55 6.49
CA LEU A 168 -17.65 -7.90 5.18
C LEU A 168 -18.22 -6.67 4.46
N LEU A 169 -19.04 -5.87 5.15
CA LEU A 169 -19.63 -4.65 4.58
C LEU A 169 -18.55 -3.66 4.11
N TYR A 170 -17.54 -3.39 4.96
CA TYR A 170 -16.41 -2.54 4.58
C TYR A 170 -15.62 -3.11 3.39
N GLY A 171 -15.41 -4.42 3.35
CA GLY A 171 -14.73 -5.10 2.23
C GLY A 171 -15.49 -4.91 0.91
N ILE A 172 -16.81 -5.11 0.92
CA ILE A 172 -17.66 -4.89 -0.26
C ILE A 172 -17.60 -3.42 -0.69
N LEU A 173 -17.71 -2.48 0.25
CA LEU A 173 -17.63 -1.06 -0.05
C LEU A 173 -16.30 -0.68 -0.73
N LEU A 174 -15.17 -1.21 -0.23
CA LEU A 174 -13.85 -1.01 -0.83
C LEU A 174 -13.76 -1.59 -2.26
N CYS A 175 -14.34 -2.77 -2.48
CA CYS A 175 -14.41 -3.36 -3.83
C CYS A 175 -15.29 -2.56 -4.80
N LEU A 176 -16.32 -1.87 -4.30
CA LEU A 176 -17.20 -1.01 -5.10
C LEU A 176 -16.63 0.41 -5.31
N SER A 177 -15.56 0.78 -4.61
CA SER A 177 -14.96 2.13 -4.68
C SER A 177 -14.61 2.58 -6.11
N PRO A 178 -14.04 1.74 -7.00
CA PRO A 178 -13.77 2.16 -8.38
C PRO A 178 -15.05 2.44 -9.19
N LEU A 179 -16.16 1.76 -8.88
CA LEU A 179 -17.45 1.94 -9.56
C LEU A 179 -18.14 3.23 -9.12
N LEU A 180 -18.01 3.60 -7.84
CA LEU A 180 -18.57 4.86 -7.33
C LEU A 180 -17.93 6.08 -8.02
N LYS A 181 -16.63 6.02 -8.33
CA LYS A 181 -15.93 7.08 -9.07
C LYS A 181 -16.25 7.10 -10.57
N LEU A 182 -16.88 6.06 -11.12
CA LEU A 182 -17.39 6.07 -12.50
C LEU A 182 -18.77 6.73 -12.58
N ILE A 183 -19.45 6.91 -11.45
CA ILE A 183 -20.80 7.50 -11.34
C ILE A 183 -20.73 9.00 -11.02
N GLU A 184 -19.59 9.46 -10.49
CA GLU A 184 -19.25 10.85 -10.18
C GLU A 184 -18.47 11.50 -11.34
#